data_AF-A0A4T0WYA7-F1
#
_entry.id   AF-A0A4T0WYA7-F1
#
_cell.length_a   1.000
_cell.length_b   1.000
_cell.length_c   1.000
_cell.angle_alpha   90.00
_cell.angle_beta   90.00
_cell.angle_gamma   90.00
#
_symmetry.space_group_name_H-M   'P 1'
#
loop_
_entity.id
_entity.type
_entity.pdbx_description
1 polymer ?
#
loop_
_entity_poly.entity_id
_entity_poly.type
_entity_poly.pdbx_seq_one_letter_code
_entity_poly.pdbx_strand_id
1 'polypeptide(L)'
;MLRQIIRSKPTTRCLHTSTIGERIKDKNDLDSFFEKSSWSTQDLLQDGGDVVDQKIIDGLLDLSGLSKNISLEERHKISNSLTSQINLIAKLNDADTQSQINGITRLVDDKHVDVITLDALLKSIPNINPALSKGEIENSWNPLCLASESQNRYYVVREGLEKNNK
;
A
#
# COMPACT_ATOMS: atom_id res chain seq x y z
N MET A 1 31.11 -1.81 -43.94
CA MET A 1 30.62 -2.15 -42.59
C MET A 1 30.98 -1.01 -41.64
N LEU A 2 30.01 -0.20 -41.20
CA LEU A 2 30.22 0.87 -40.21
C LEU A 2 29.41 0.51 -38.95
N ARG A 3 30.09 0.18 -37.86
CA ARG A 3 29.47 -0.03 -36.55
C ARG A 3 29.15 1.34 -35.94
N GLN A 4 27.86 1.67 -35.79
CA GLN A 4 27.45 2.80 -34.98
C GLN A 4 27.68 2.49 -33.50
N ILE A 5 28.46 3.34 -32.86
CA ILE A 5 28.69 3.34 -31.41
C ILE A 5 27.47 3.98 -30.77
N ILE A 6 26.62 3.17 -30.14
CA ILE A 6 25.53 3.65 -29.29
C ILE A 6 26.19 4.25 -28.05
N ARG A 7 26.26 5.58 -27.98
CA ARG A 7 26.69 6.30 -26.78
C ARG A 7 25.55 6.21 -25.76
N SER A 8 25.69 5.31 -24.78
CA SER A 8 24.86 5.35 -23.57
C SER A 8 25.15 6.66 -22.83
N LYS A 9 24.11 7.43 -22.52
CA LYS A 9 24.23 8.59 -21.65
C LYS A 9 24.49 8.10 -20.22
N PRO A 10 25.46 8.67 -19.49
CA PRO A 10 25.66 8.34 -18.09
C PRO A 10 24.47 8.84 -17.28
N THR A 11 23.77 7.91 -16.62
CA THR A 11 22.70 8.21 -15.66
C THR A 11 23.35 8.69 -14.36
N THR A 12 23.63 9.98 -14.26
CA THR A 12 24.10 10.58 -13.01
C THR A 12 22.92 10.60 -12.03
N ARG A 13 22.93 9.70 -11.06
CA ARG A 13 21.93 9.64 -9.98
C ARG A 13 22.15 10.82 -9.03
N CYS A 14 21.27 11.82 -9.08
CA CYS A 14 21.27 12.93 -8.12
C CYS A 14 20.57 12.49 -6.82
N LEU A 15 21.34 12.41 -5.74
CA LEU A 15 20.81 12.29 -4.38
C LEU A 15 20.20 13.65 -3.99
N HIS A 16 18.89 13.83 -4.18
CA HIS A 16 18.20 15.05 -3.78
C HIS A 16 17.78 14.97 -2.31
N THR A 17 18.42 15.78 -1.46
CA THR A 17 17.99 16.03 -0.08
C THR A 17 17.13 17.29 -0.02
N SER A 18 16.23 17.38 0.95
CA SER A 18 15.51 18.63 1.21
C SER A 18 16.50 19.73 1.60
N THR A 19 16.45 20.88 0.91
CA THR A 19 17.28 22.05 1.20
C THR A 19 16.40 23.27 1.45
N ILE A 20 16.68 24.02 2.51
CA ILE A 20 16.04 25.31 2.76
C ILE A 20 16.78 26.35 1.89
N GLY A 21 16.03 27.05 1.03
CA GLY A 21 16.57 28.11 0.18
C GLY A 21 16.89 29.40 0.95
N GLU A 22 17.54 30.35 0.29
CA GLU A 22 17.83 31.67 0.87
C GLU A 22 16.55 32.47 1.12
N ARG A 23 16.62 33.42 2.07
CA ARG A 23 15.51 34.32 2.40
C ARG A 23 15.22 35.28 1.24
N ILE A 24 13.98 35.27 0.75
CA ILE A 24 13.46 36.23 -0.24
C ILE A 24 13.45 37.64 0.38
N LYS A 25 14.04 38.63 -0.31
CA LYS A 25 14.19 40.00 0.21
C LYS A 25 13.15 40.96 -0.36
N ASP A 26 12.77 40.80 -1.62
CA ASP A 26 11.80 41.65 -2.30
C ASP A 26 10.89 40.88 -3.28
N LYS A 27 9.98 41.60 -3.94
CA LYS A 27 9.04 41.00 -4.89
C LYS A 27 9.73 40.50 -6.17
N ASN A 28 10.82 41.13 -6.58
CA ASN A 28 11.56 40.74 -7.77
C ASN A 28 12.29 39.40 -7.58
N ASP A 29 12.80 39.14 -6.36
CA ASP A 29 13.36 37.84 -5.97
C ASP A 29 12.31 36.71 -6.07
N LEU A 30 11.05 37.02 -5.75
CA LEU A 30 9.94 36.06 -5.80
C LEU A 30 9.52 35.76 -7.24
N ASP A 31 9.38 36.77 -8.09
CA ASP A 31 9.05 36.59 -9.51
C ASP A 31 10.17 35.80 -10.21
N SER A 32 11.43 36.13 -9.92
CA SER A 32 12.61 35.40 -10.43
C SER A 32 12.68 33.94 -9.95
N PHE A 33 12.11 33.62 -8.78
CA PHE A 33 12.03 32.25 -8.28
C PHE A 33 11.03 31.41 -9.09
N PHE A 34 9.86 31.97 -9.43
CA PHE A 34 8.85 31.28 -10.23
C PHE A 34 9.20 31.19 -11.72
N GLU A 35 10.03 32.10 -12.24
CA GLU A 35 10.54 32.04 -13.61
C GLU A 35 11.60 30.96 -13.84
N LYS A 36 12.14 30.36 -12.77
CA LYS A 36 13.08 29.23 -12.90
C LYS A 36 12.38 28.06 -13.58
N SER A 37 12.93 27.62 -14.71
CA SER A 37 12.44 26.43 -15.42
C SER A 37 12.64 25.20 -14.54
N SER A 38 11.56 24.77 -13.91
CA SER A 38 11.44 23.49 -13.22
C SER A 38 10.42 22.61 -13.95
N TRP A 39 10.63 21.30 -13.93
CA TRP A 39 9.60 20.38 -14.41
C TRP A 39 8.31 20.56 -13.60
N SER A 40 7.17 20.57 -14.30
CA SER A 40 5.88 20.42 -13.64
C SER A 40 5.79 19.01 -13.04
N THR A 41 5.04 18.87 -11.95
CA THR A 41 4.73 17.53 -11.41
C THR A 41 4.01 16.67 -12.43
N GLN A 42 3.25 17.28 -13.36
CA GLN A 42 2.57 16.58 -14.45
C GLN A 42 3.55 16.03 -15.48
N ASP A 43 4.63 16.76 -15.79
CA ASP A 43 5.66 16.33 -16.74
C ASP A 43 6.47 15.16 -16.18
N LEU A 44 6.62 15.09 -14.86
CA LEU A 44 7.24 13.97 -14.14
C LEU A 44 6.33 12.74 -14.11
N LEU A 45 5.01 12.93 -14.27
CA LEU A 45 4.00 11.89 -14.14
C LEU A 45 3.47 11.38 -15.50
N GLN A 46 4.25 11.38 -16.57
CA GLN A 46 3.82 10.84 -17.88
C GLN A 46 3.28 9.40 -17.80
N ASP A 47 2.21 9.12 -18.54
CA ASP A 47 1.56 7.83 -18.63
C ASP A 47 2.27 6.93 -19.65
N GLY A 48 2.95 5.90 -19.17
CA GLY A 48 3.63 4.90 -20.00
C GLY A 48 3.79 3.62 -19.23
N GLY A 49 2.79 2.75 -19.28
CA GLY A 49 2.83 1.46 -18.59
C GLY A 49 1.83 0.47 -19.16
N ASP A 50 2.02 -0.79 -18.76
CA ASP A 50 1.31 -1.94 -19.31
C ASP A 50 -0.16 -1.97 -18.91
N VAL A 51 -1.02 -2.37 -19.85
CA VAL A 51 -2.45 -2.53 -19.62
C VAL A 51 -2.70 -3.80 -18.81
N VAL A 52 -3.54 -3.71 -17.77
CA VAL A 52 -3.90 -4.87 -16.94
C VAL A 52 -4.73 -5.87 -17.73
N ASP A 53 -4.31 -7.14 -17.72
CA ASP A 53 -5.03 -8.24 -18.35
C ASP A 53 -6.32 -8.59 -17.57
N GLN A 54 -7.34 -9.02 -18.30
CA GLN A 54 -8.65 -9.39 -17.75
C GLN A 54 -8.56 -10.54 -16.75
N LYS A 55 -7.60 -11.47 -16.94
CA LYS A 55 -7.35 -12.56 -15.98
C LYS A 55 -6.93 -12.06 -14.60
N ILE A 56 -6.17 -10.96 -14.56
CA ILE A 56 -5.73 -10.34 -13.29
C ILE A 56 -6.94 -9.76 -12.57
N ILE A 57 -7.87 -9.13 -13.31
CA ILE A 57 -9.10 -8.58 -12.74
C ILE A 57 -9.94 -9.69 -12.11
N ASP A 58 -10.12 -10.82 -12.81
CA ASP A 58 -10.86 -11.96 -12.27
C ASP A 58 -10.23 -12.52 -10.99
N GLY A 59 -8.89 -12.63 -10.95
CA GLY A 59 -8.18 -13.07 -9.76
C GLY A 59 -8.30 -12.07 -8.59
N LEU A 60 -8.27 -10.77 -8.86
CA LEU A 60 -8.45 -9.74 -7.84
C LEU A 60 -9.87 -9.73 -7.27
N LEU A 61 -10.89 -9.95 -8.11
CA LEU A 61 -12.28 -10.04 -7.67
C LEU A 61 -12.47 -11.25 -6.74
N ASP A 62 -11.88 -12.40 -7.06
CA ASP A 62 -11.90 -13.58 -6.17
C ASP A 62 -11.25 -13.30 -4.83
N LEU A 63 -10.03 -12.75 -4.83
CA LEU A 63 -9.27 -12.48 -3.60
C LEU A 63 -9.97 -11.44 -2.71
N SER A 64 -10.73 -10.53 -3.32
CA SER A 64 -11.49 -9.49 -2.60
C SER A 64 -12.86 -9.99 -2.12
N GLY A 65 -13.26 -11.22 -2.45
CA GLY A 65 -14.60 -11.73 -2.17
C GLY A 65 -15.72 -11.00 -2.94
N LEU A 66 -15.39 -10.44 -4.11
CA LEU A 66 -16.31 -9.69 -4.96
C LEU A 66 -16.86 -10.57 -6.09
N SER A 67 -18.06 -10.24 -6.57
CA SER A 67 -18.69 -10.94 -7.69
C SER A 67 -17.95 -10.67 -9.00
N LYS A 68 -17.76 -11.72 -9.81
CA LYS A 68 -17.27 -11.62 -11.20
C LYS A 68 -18.36 -11.25 -12.21
N ASN A 69 -19.62 -11.37 -11.82
CA ASN A 69 -20.76 -11.06 -12.68
C ASN A 69 -20.97 -9.55 -12.71
N ILE A 70 -20.11 -8.86 -13.46
CA ILE A 70 -20.13 -7.42 -13.68
C ILE A 70 -20.30 -7.15 -15.18
N SER A 71 -20.87 -6.00 -15.51
CA SER A 71 -21.02 -5.60 -16.91
C SER A 71 -19.65 -5.41 -17.58
N LEU A 72 -19.61 -5.57 -18.90
CA LEU A 72 -18.38 -5.35 -19.68
C LEU A 72 -17.88 -3.90 -19.56
N GLU A 73 -18.79 -2.93 -19.44
CA GLU A 73 -18.45 -1.52 -19.22
C GLU A 73 -17.78 -1.28 -17.86
N GLU A 74 -18.34 -1.83 -16.79
CA GLU A 74 -17.74 -1.74 -15.45
C GLU A 74 -16.37 -2.41 -15.41
N ARG A 75 -16.25 -3.55 -16.09
CA ARG A 75 -14.98 -4.28 -16.22
C ARG A 75 -13.91 -3.45 -16.92
N HIS A 76 -14.24 -2.76 -18.00
CA HIS A 76 -13.31 -1.82 -18.64
C HIS A 76 -12.95 -0.65 -17.74
N LYS A 77 -13.92 -0.10 -16.99
CA LYS A 77 -13.66 0.99 -16.03
C LYS A 77 -12.68 0.55 -14.93
N ILE A 78 -12.86 -0.66 -14.38
CA ILE A 78 -11.95 -1.23 -13.38
C ILE A 78 -10.57 -1.44 -13.99
N SER A 79 -10.48 -2.02 -15.19
CA SER A 79 -9.23 -2.23 -15.91
C SER A 79 -8.44 -0.94 -16.09
N ASN A 80 -9.10 0.12 -16.56
CA ASN A 80 -8.46 1.41 -16.80
C ASN A 80 -8.02 2.06 -15.49
N SER A 81 -8.89 2.07 -14.49
CA SER A 81 -8.58 2.61 -13.16
C SER A 81 -7.39 1.89 -12.52
N LEU A 82 -7.37 0.57 -12.58
CA LEU A 82 -6.28 -0.25 -12.02
C LEU A 82 -4.97 -0.04 -12.79
N THR A 83 -5.03 0.07 -14.11
CA THR A 83 -3.86 0.40 -14.95
C THR A 83 -3.27 1.74 -14.55
N SER A 84 -4.09 2.78 -14.40
CA SER A 84 -3.63 4.10 -13.93
C SER A 84 -3.01 4.04 -12.53
N GLN A 85 -3.61 3.28 -11.61
CA GLN A 85 -3.08 3.11 -10.25
C GLN A 85 -1.73 2.38 -10.25
N ILE A 86 -1.61 1.30 -11.00
CA ILE A 86 -0.37 0.52 -11.11
C ILE A 86 0.73 1.36 -11.77
N ASN A 87 0.42 2.08 -12.84
CA ASN A 87 1.39 2.94 -13.52
C ASN A 87 1.89 4.07 -12.62
N LEU A 88 1.03 4.60 -11.74
CA LEU A 88 1.45 5.57 -10.73
C LEU A 88 2.39 4.93 -9.70
N ILE A 89 2.06 3.74 -9.19
CA ILE A 89 2.87 3.02 -8.21
C ILE A 89 4.20 2.56 -8.82
N ALA A 90 4.22 2.13 -10.08
CA ALA A 90 5.41 1.65 -10.77
C ALA A 90 6.53 2.70 -10.82
N LYS A 91 6.19 3.99 -10.77
CA LYS A 91 7.17 5.09 -10.68
C LYS A 91 7.97 5.07 -9.37
N LEU A 92 7.46 4.42 -8.34
CA LEU A 92 8.19 4.19 -7.09
C LEU A 92 9.27 3.11 -7.25
N ASN A 93 9.19 2.23 -8.25
CA ASN A 93 10.22 1.21 -8.49
C ASN A 93 11.54 1.84 -8.96
N ASP A 94 11.46 2.96 -9.69
CA ASP A 94 12.62 3.70 -10.18
C ASP A 94 13.18 4.69 -9.14
N ALA A 95 12.47 4.89 -8.02
CA ALA A 95 12.91 5.76 -6.96
C ALA A 95 14.05 5.09 -6.18
N ASP A 96 15.24 5.72 -6.19
CA ASP A 96 16.36 5.29 -5.36
C ASP A 96 15.98 5.41 -3.88
N THR A 97 15.71 4.28 -3.25
CA THR A 97 15.54 4.21 -1.80
C THR A 97 16.91 4.43 -1.16
N GLN A 98 17.16 5.64 -0.64
CA GLN A 98 18.43 6.04 -0.04
C GLN A 98 18.82 5.29 1.25
N SER A 99 18.12 4.22 1.59
CA SER A 99 18.33 3.54 2.85
C SER A 99 18.16 2.04 2.65
N GLN A 100 19.18 1.29 3.05
CA GLN A 100 19.06 -0.11 3.47
C GLN A 100 18.14 -0.20 4.70
N ILE A 101 16.88 0.21 4.56
CA ILE A 101 15.86 -0.08 5.56
C ILE A 101 15.40 -1.49 5.24
N ASN A 102 16.11 -2.44 5.82
CA ASN A 102 15.66 -3.82 5.90
C ASN A 102 14.31 -3.84 6.63
N GLY A 103 13.22 -3.81 5.86
CA GLY A 103 12.03 -4.60 6.14
C GLY A 103 10.83 -3.93 6.81
N ILE A 104 10.95 -2.85 7.59
CA ILE A 104 9.77 -2.33 8.32
C ILE A 104 9.85 -0.80 8.48
N THR A 105 9.13 -0.06 7.64
CA THR A 105 8.87 1.37 7.85
C THR A 105 7.49 1.53 8.49
N ARG A 106 7.41 1.37 9.81
CA ARG A 106 6.29 1.95 10.56
C ARG A 106 6.50 3.47 10.61
N LEU A 107 5.42 4.24 10.48
CA LEU A 107 5.46 5.71 10.60
C LEU A 107 5.85 6.18 12.01
N VAL A 108 5.76 5.29 13.00
CA VAL A 108 6.26 5.49 14.35
C VAL A 108 7.66 4.89 14.42
N ASP A 109 8.64 5.74 14.76
CA ASP A 109 10.06 5.42 14.84
C ASP A 109 10.28 4.26 15.85
N ASP A 110 10.60 3.06 15.36
CA ASP A 110 10.88 1.87 16.19
C ASP A 110 12.19 2.01 17.02
N LYS A 111 12.82 3.19 17.03
CA LYS A 111 14.02 3.50 17.84
C LYS A 111 13.85 3.24 19.34
N HIS A 112 12.62 3.07 19.81
CA HIS A 112 12.29 2.81 21.21
C HIS A 112 11.35 1.60 21.37
N VAL A 113 11.46 0.59 20.50
CA VAL A 113 10.83 -0.70 20.81
C VAL A 113 11.70 -1.40 21.84
N ASP A 114 11.25 -1.38 23.09
CA ASP A 114 11.86 -2.16 24.16
C ASP A 114 11.87 -3.64 23.74
N VAL A 115 13.07 -4.20 23.63
CA VAL A 115 13.24 -5.61 23.27
C VAL A 115 12.59 -6.47 24.36
N ILE A 116 11.61 -7.29 23.98
CA ILE A 116 10.98 -8.24 24.90
C ILE A 116 12.03 -9.28 25.29
N THR A 117 12.49 -9.20 26.54
CA THR A 117 13.42 -10.19 27.10
C THR A 117 12.68 -11.41 27.63
N LEU A 118 13.39 -12.53 27.76
CA LEU A 118 12.84 -13.74 28.37
C LEU A 118 12.30 -13.47 29.78
N ASP A 119 13.02 -12.67 30.57
CA ASP A 119 12.60 -12.29 31.93
C ASP A 119 11.33 -11.44 31.93
N ALA A 120 11.18 -10.52 30.98
CA ALA A 120 9.97 -9.73 30.82
C ALA A 120 8.77 -10.61 30.46
N LEU A 121 8.98 -11.63 29.62
CA LEU A 121 7.96 -12.60 29.24
C LEU A 121 7.59 -13.51 30.42
N LEU A 122 8.56 -14.02 31.18
CA LEU A 122 8.29 -14.84 32.37
C LEU A 122 7.56 -14.05 33.46
N LYS A 123 7.84 -12.74 33.59
CA LYS A 123 7.10 -11.84 34.50
C LYS A 123 5.69 -11.51 34.02
N SER A 124 5.41 -11.56 32.72
CA SER A 124 4.09 -11.22 32.19
C SER A 124 3.10 -12.39 32.30
N ILE A 125 3.56 -13.64 32.12
CA ILE A 125 2.75 -14.86 32.23
C ILE A 125 1.84 -14.89 33.48
N PRO A 126 2.33 -14.69 34.72
CA PRO A 126 1.48 -14.75 35.91
C PRO A 126 0.42 -13.63 35.97
N ASN A 127 0.62 -12.56 35.21
CA ASN A 127 -0.31 -11.44 35.13
C ASN A 127 -1.32 -11.57 33.98
N ILE A 128 -1.26 -12.65 33.19
CA ILE A 128 -2.24 -12.94 32.14
C ILE A 128 -3.49 -13.48 32.83
N ASN A 129 -4.48 -12.60 33.00
CA ASN A 129 -5.78 -12.95 33.55
C ASN A 129 -6.87 -12.54 32.55
N PRO A 130 -7.94 -13.34 32.40
CA PRO A 130 -9.07 -13.01 31.55
C PRO A 130 -9.69 -11.67 31.95
N ALA A 131 -9.81 -10.75 31.01
CA ALA A 131 -10.41 -9.44 31.25
C ALA A 131 -11.89 -9.43 30.82
N LEU A 132 -12.78 -9.08 31.74
CA LEU A 132 -14.21 -8.92 31.46
C LEU A 132 -14.47 -7.90 30.35
N SER A 133 -13.72 -6.79 30.34
CA SER A 133 -13.84 -5.73 29.34
C SER A 133 -13.49 -6.15 27.92
N LYS A 134 -12.72 -7.24 27.76
CA LYS A 134 -12.36 -7.81 26.46
C LYS A 134 -13.27 -8.96 26.03
N GLY A 135 -14.23 -9.36 26.87
CA GLY A 135 -15.10 -10.51 26.60
C GLY A 135 -14.35 -11.85 26.65
N GLU A 136 -13.24 -11.92 27.39
CA GLU A 136 -12.42 -13.14 27.54
C GLU A 136 -12.99 -14.11 28.60
N ILE A 137 -13.92 -13.64 29.44
CA ILE A 137 -14.57 -14.47 30.45
C ILE A 137 -15.69 -15.29 29.78
N GLU A 138 -15.67 -16.60 29.96
CA GLU A 138 -16.69 -17.48 29.40
C GLU A 138 -18.10 -17.08 29.86
N ASN A 139 -19.05 -17.13 28.93
CA ASN A 139 -20.45 -16.74 29.15
C ASN A 139 -20.65 -15.28 29.60
N SER A 140 -19.63 -14.41 29.51
CA SER A 140 -19.81 -12.98 29.84
C SER A 140 -20.53 -12.19 28.76
N TRP A 141 -20.61 -12.74 27.55
CA TRP A 141 -21.33 -12.17 26.42
C TRP A 141 -21.76 -13.26 25.44
N ASN A 142 -22.72 -12.95 24.56
CA ASN A 142 -23.16 -13.85 23.50
C ASN A 142 -22.51 -13.43 22.16
N PRO A 143 -21.59 -14.24 21.60
CA PRO A 143 -20.90 -13.91 20.35
C PRO A 143 -21.81 -13.80 19.14
N LEU A 144 -23.02 -14.35 19.22
CA LEU A 144 -23.97 -14.40 18.11
C LEU A 144 -24.99 -13.26 18.12
N CYS A 145 -24.99 -12.40 19.15
CA CYS A 145 -25.98 -11.32 19.26
C CYS A 145 -25.93 -10.32 18.10
N LEU A 146 -24.79 -10.18 17.43
CA LEU A 146 -24.60 -9.28 16.29
C LEU A 146 -24.73 -9.99 14.93
N ALA A 147 -24.89 -11.31 14.92
CA ALA A 147 -25.03 -12.07 13.68
C ALA A 147 -26.44 -11.90 13.11
N SER A 148 -26.54 -11.62 11.80
CA SER A 148 -27.84 -11.56 11.11
C SER A 148 -28.53 -12.93 11.06
N GLU A 149 -27.74 -14.01 10.96
CA GLU A 149 -28.22 -15.39 10.94
C GLU A 149 -27.36 -16.24 11.90
N SER A 150 -28.01 -17.02 12.76
CA SER A 150 -27.35 -17.99 13.63
C SER A 150 -28.29 -19.16 13.90
N GLN A 151 -27.73 -20.34 14.16
CA GLN A 151 -28.50 -21.54 14.46
C GLN A 151 -27.82 -22.32 15.58
N ASN A 152 -28.56 -22.64 16.65
CA ASN A 152 -28.13 -23.52 17.73
C ASN A 152 -26.73 -23.21 18.30
N ARG A 153 -26.39 -21.93 18.46
CA ARG A 153 -25.09 -21.42 18.92
C ARG A 153 -23.94 -21.45 17.88
N TYR A 154 -24.27 -21.52 16.60
CA TYR A 154 -23.30 -21.44 15.51
C TYR A 154 -23.62 -20.28 14.56
N TYR A 155 -22.57 -19.70 13.98
CA TYR A 155 -22.73 -18.85 12.79
C TYR A 155 -23.16 -19.71 11.61
N VAL A 156 -24.11 -19.22 10.82
CA VAL A 156 -24.59 -19.94 9.64
C VAL A 156 -23.91 -19.34 8.41
N VAL A 157 -23.24 -20.20 7.64
CA VAL A 157 -22.69 -19.86 6.33
C VAL A 157 -23.46 -20.66 5.29
N ARG A 158 -24.06 -19.97 4.31
CA ARG A 158 -24.84 -20.62 3.26
C ARG A 158 -23.90 -21.29 2.26
N GLU A 159 -24.19 -22.54 1.93
CA GLU A 159 -23.44 -23.31 0.94
C GLU A 159 -23.58 -22.64 -0.45
N GLY A 160 -22.50 -22.01 -0.89
CA GLY A 160 -22.45 -21.14 -2.07
C GLY A 160 -21.19 -20.27 -2.11
N LEU A 161 -20.54 -20.08 -0.94
CA LEU A 161 -19.19 -19.51 -0.83
C LEU A 161 -18.08 -20.55 -1.10
N GLU A 162 -18.35 -21.84 -0.93
CA GLU A 162 -17.42 -22.94 -1.24
C GLU A 162 -17.94 -23.80 -2.40
N LYS A 163 -17.87 -23.32 -3.65
CA LYS A 163 -17.95 -24.20 -4.83
C LYS A 163 -16.98 -23.73 -5.91
N ASN A 164 -15.81 -24.35 -5.94
CA ASN A 164 -15.12 -24.92 -7.12
C ASN A 164 -13.59 -24.97 -6.92
N ASN A 165 -13.13 -25.88 -6.04
CA ASN A 165 -11.77 -26.44 -6.14
C ASN A 165 -11.92 -27.94 -6.43
N LYS A 166 -12.12 -28.27 -7.71
CA LYS A 166 -11.92 -29.61 -8.28
C LYS A 166 -11.19 -29.46 -9.60
#